data_AF-A0A511R1W6-F1
#
_entry.id   AF-A0A511R1W6-F1
#
_cell.length_a   1.000
_cell.length_b   1.000
_cell.length_c   1.000
_cell.angle_alpha   90.00
_cell.angle_beta   90.00
_cell.angle_gamma   90.00
#
_symmetry.space_group_name_H-M   'P 1'
#
loop_
_entity.id
_entity.type
_entity.pdbx_description
1 polymer ?
#
loop_
_entity_poly.entity_id
_entity_poly.type
_entity_poly.pdbx_seq_one_letter_code
_entity_poly.pdbx_strand_id
1 'polypeptide(L)'
;MLLLLVVGLLAWALGAGRSLPLPQSEQAQRLELALAEIRQQSQGLSHLREPLKQVRQYGRDLRKLLPRLAELEHFLAKPGTEGPTRDRLLARYHELNQSFERGVEYLERLGAELVLVLGIEEPPALAELPLFLIELREVLHPPATARR
;
A
#
# COMPACT_ATOMS: atom_id res chain seq x y z
N MET A 1 -17.24 6.54 37.73
CA MET A 1 -17.64 7.32 36.54
C MET A 1 -16.45 8.05 35.89
N LEU A 2 -15.55 8.69 36.65
CA LEU A 2 -14.31 9.31 36.12
C LEU A 2 -13.32 8.31 35.48
N LEU A 3 -13.24 7.08 35.99
CA LEU A 3 -12.34 6.03 35.46
C LEU A 3 -12.73 5.57 34.03
N LEU A 4 -14.02 5.57 33.68
CA LEU A 4 -14.48 5.21 32.33
C LEU A 4 -14.17 6.31 31.30
N LEU A 5 -14.15 7.58 31.74
CA LEU A 5 -13.74 8.71 30.89
C LEU A 5 -12.24 8.66 30.57
N VAL A 6 -11.40 8.26 31.52
CA VAL A 6 -9.96 8.11 31.30
C VAL A 6 -9.64 6.93 30.38
N VAL A 7 -10.35 5.80 30.52
CA VAL A 7 -10.20 4.66 29.60
C VAL A 7 -10.74 4.99 28.21
N GLY A 8 -11.85 5.73 28.11
CA GLY A 8 -12.36 6.22 26.83
C GLY A 8 -11.39 7.19 26.13
N LEU A 9 -10.71 8.05 26.88
CA LEU A 9 -9.72 8.99 26.32
C LEU A 9 -8.42 8.28 25.90
N LEU A 10 -7.95 7.29 26.68
CA LEU A 10 -6.78 6.48 26.34
C LEU A 10 -7.06 5.58 25.12
N ALA A 11 -8.27 4.99 25.03
CA ALA A 11 -8.69 4.24 23.85
C ALA A 11 -8.84 5.15 22.62
N TRP A 12 -9.23 6.40 22.79
CA TRP A 12 -9.27 7.37 21.69
C TRP A 12 -7.85 7.78 21.24
N ALA A 13 -6.92 7.98 22.19
CA ALA A 13 -5.51 8.28 21.87
C ALA A 13 -4.77 7.09 21.21
N LEU A 14 -5.08 5.85 21.61
CA LEU A 14 -4.50 4.63 21.03
C LEU A 14 -5.20 4.20 19.73
N GLY A 15 -6.51 4.43 19.59
CA GLY A 15 -7.25 4.24 18.34
C GLY A 15 -6.96 5.33 17.29
N ALA A 16 -6.48 6.50 17.73
CA ALA A 16 -5.84 7.52 16.91
C ALA A 16 -4.33 7.27 16.71
N GLY A 17 -3.85 6.06 17.03
CA GLY A 17 -2.61 5.52 16.50
C GLY A 17 -2.73 5.34 15.00
N ARG A 18 -2.77 6.46 14.26
CA ARG A 18 -2.17 6.51 12.93
C ARG A 18 -0.78 5.93 13.14
N SER A 19 -0.58 4.69 12.73
CA SER A 19 0.75 4.15 12.50
C SER A 19 1.50 5.27 11.78
N LEU A 20 2.54 5.80 12.44
CA LEU A 20 3.42 6.74 11.77
C LEU A 20 3.82 6.05 10.46
N PRO A 21 3.69 6.73 9.30
CA PRO A 21 4.05 6.12 8.04
C PRO A 21 5.44 5.51 8.18
N LEU A 22 5.57 4.24 7.81
CA LEU A 22 6.84 3.54 7.92
C LEU A 22 7.92 4.33 7.18
N PRO A 23 9.15 4.40 7.69
CA PRO A 23 10.26 4.95 6.95
C PRO A 23 10.29 4.35 5.54
N GLN A 24 10.55 5.17 4.52
CA GLN A 24 10.54 4.73 3.12
C GLN A 24 11.41 3.48 2.87
N SER A 25 12.53 3.35 3.58
CA SER A 25 13.39 2.17 3.53
C SER A 25 12.68 0.89 3.99
N GLU A 26 11.88 0.97 5.04
CA GLU A 26 11.07 -0.14 5.56
C GLU A 26 9.93 -0.48 4.60
N GLN A 27 9.27 0.54 4.03
CA GLN A 27 8.25 0.34 2.99
C GLN A 27 8.80 -0.39 1.76
N ALA A 28 9.97 0.04 1.29
CA ALA A 28 10.65 -0.60 0.16
C ALA A 28 11.02 -2.05 0.48
N GLN A 29 11.56 -2.29 1.68
CA GLN A 29 11.92 -3.63 2.13
C GLN A 29 10.70 -4.54 2.25
N ARG A 30 9.59 -4.05 2.82
CA ARG A 30 8.34 -4.79 2.97
C ARG A 30 7.79 -5.24 1.61
N LEU A 31 7.79 -4.35 0.62
CA LEU A 31 7.42 -4.69 -0.76
C LEU A 31 8.36 -5.74 -1.37
N GLU A 32 9.67 -5.59 -1.19
CA GLU A 32 10.65 -6.54 -1.72
C GLU A 32 10.50 -7.93 -1.09
N LEU A 33 10.24 -8.01 0.22
CA LEU A 33 9.96 -9.26 0.93
C LEU A 33 8.70 -9.94 0.40
N ALA A 34 7.59 -9.21 0.28
CA ALA A 34 6.33 -9.75 -0.24
C ALA A 34 6.50 -10.32 -1.66
N LEU A 35 7.22 -9.61 -2.54
CA LEU A 35 7.49 -10.08 -3.90
C LEU A 35 8.44 -11.28 -3.94
N ALA A 36 9.43 -11.33 -3.06
CA ALA A 36 10.33 -12.47 -2.93
C ALA A 36 9.58 -13.71 -2.46
N GLU A 37 8.70 -13.56 -1.48
CA GLU A 37 7.84 -14.64 -0.98
C GLU A 37 6.91 -15.17 -2.08
N ILE A 38 6.18 -14.31 -2.80
CA ILE A 38 5.36 -14.72 -3.94
C ILE A 38 6.20 -15.49 -4.98
N ARG A 39 7.40 -15.00 -5.28
CA ARG A 39 8.30 -15.68 -6.23
C ARG A 39 8.69 -17.07 -5.72
N GLN A 40 9.02 -17.20 -4.45
CA GLN A 40 9.39 -18.47 -3.83
C GLN A 40 8.21 -19.45 -3.86
N GLN A 41 7.03 -19.03 -3.40
CA GLN A 41 5.84 -19.89 -3.35
C GLN A 41 5.30 -20.24 -4.74
N SER A 42 5.59 -19.43 -5.76
CA SER A 42 5.21 -19.74 -7.14
C SER A 42 6.01 -20.87 -7.79
N GLN A 43 7.08 -21.36 -7.15
CA GLN A 43 7.90 -22.45 -7.68
C GLN A 43 7.11 -23.75 -7.75
N GLY A 44 6.68 -24.13 -8.96
CA GLY A 44 5.88 -25.34 -9.18
C GLY A 44 4.40 -25.08 -9.48
N LEU A 45 3.93 -23.85 -9.34
CA LEU A 45 2.56 -23.44 -9.66
C LEU A 45 2.46 -22.97 -11.12
N SER A 46 2.70 -23.88 -12.06
CA SER A 46 2.76 -23.53 -13.50
C SER A 46 1.44 -22.99 -14.04
N HIS A 47 0.30 -23.43 -13.49
CA HIS A 47 -1.03 -22.94 -13.86
C HIS A 47 -1.21 -21.46 -13.50
N LEU A 48 -0.52 -20.95 -12.48
CA LEU A 48 -0.59 -19.56 -12.04
C LEU A 48 0.44 -18.64 -12.73
N ARG A 49 1.17 -19.12 -13.74
CA ARG A 49 2.27 -18.34 -14.33
C ARG A 49 1.84 -16.97 -14.88
N GLU A 50 0.72 -16.92 -15.61
CA GLU A 50 0.19 -15.68 -16.18
C GLU A 50 -0.42 -14.74 -15.14
N PRO A 51 -1.30 -15.17 -14.22
CA PRO A 51 -1.80 -14.26 -13.19
C PRO A 51 -0.66 -13.73 -12.32
N LEU A 52 0.32 -14.56 -11.94
CA LEU A 52 1.47 -14.10 -11.15
C LEU A 52 2.42 -13.17 -11.93
N LYS A 53 2.40 -13.19 -13.27
CA LYS A 53 3.09 -12.20 -14.08
C LYS A 53 2.46 -10.81 -13.94
N GLN A 54 1.13 -10.74 -13.87
CA GLN A 54 0.42 -9.50 -13.61
C GLN A 54 0.66 -9.00 -12.20
N VAL A 55 0.71 -9.89 -11.19
CA VAL A 55 1.07 -9.54 -9.81
C VAL A 55 2.48 -8.95 -9.73
N ARG A 56 3.47 -9.53 -10.43
CA ARG A 56 4.82 -8.96 -10.50
C ARG A 56 4.83 -7.59 -11.17
N GLN A 57 4.01 -7.40 -12.21
CA GLN A 57 3.86 -6.08 -12.84
C GLN A 57 3.27 -5.07 -11.85
N TYR A 58 2.21 -5.46 -11.14
CA TYR A 58 1.59 -4.65 -10.08
C TYR A 58 2.60 -4.22 -9.02
N GLY A 59 3.41 -5.14 -8.48
CA GLY A 59 4.46 -4.79 -7.52
C GLY A 59 5.52 -3.82 -8.08
N ARG A 60 5.90 -3.96 -9.35
CA ARG A 60 6.79 -2.99 -10.02
C ARG A 60 6.15 -1.61 -10.14
N ASP A 61 4.86 -1.55 -10.43
CA ASP A 61 4.13 -0.29 -10.50
C ASP A 61 3.95 0.34 -9.12
N LEU A 62 3.71 -0.48 -8.09
CA LEU A 62 3.61 -0.04 -6.70
C LEU A 62 4.92 0.61 -6.22
N ARG A 63 6.07 0.04 -6.60
CA ARG A 63 7.41 0.60 -6.32
C ARG A 63 7.57 2.03 -6.84
N LYS A 64 6.85 2.42 -7.90
CA LYS A 64 6.91 3.79 -8.46
C LYS A 64 6.28 4.84 -7.55
N LEU A 65 5.51 4.44 -6.52
CA LEU A 65 4.99 5.37 -5.52
C LEU A 65 6.07 5.87 -4.56
N LEU A 66 7.08 5.05 -4.25
CA LEU A 66 8.16 5.38 -3.32
C LEU A 66 8.85 6.73 -3.67
N PRO A 67 9.40 6.96 -4.88
CA PRO A 67 10.05 8.23 -5.18
C PRO A 67 9.09 9.43 -5.08
N ARG A 68 7.79 9.24 -5.38
CA ARG A 68 6.78 10.29 -5.24
C ARG A 68 6.49 10.62 -3.78
N LEU A 69 6.46 9.61 -2.91
CA LEU A 69 6.32 9.79 -1.47
C LEU A 69 7.50 10.58 -0.89
N ALA A 70 8.74 10.21 -1.23
CA ALA A 70 9.93 10.96 -0.80
C ALA A 70 9.92 12.42 -1.28
N GLU A 71 9.47 12.67 -2.52
CA GLU A 71 9.36 14.03 -3.04
C GLU A 71 8.35 14.86 -2.22
N LEU A 72 7.18 14.28 -1.91
CA LEU A 72 6.17 14.94 -1.07
C LEU A 72 6.68 15.19 0.35
N GLU A 73 7.35 14.22 0.98
CA GLU A 73 7.99 14.38 2.29
C GLU A 73 9.03 15.51 2.27
N HIS A 74 9.86 15.56 1.22
CA HIS A 74 10.84 16.61 1.05
C HIS A 74 10.19 17.99 0.95
N PHE A 75 9.08 18.15 0.21
CA PHE A 75 8.36 19.42 0.14
C PHE A 75 7.66 19.78 1.46
N LEU A 76 7.06 18.80 2.16
CA LEU A 76 6.40 19.01 3.44
C LEU A 76 7.36 19.41 4.57
N ALA A 77 8.62 18.97 4.47
CA ALA A 77 9.70 19.33 5.39
C ALA A 77 10.30 20.74 5.11
N LYS A 78 10.06 21.33 3.92
CA LYS A 78 10.58 22.67 3.61
C LYS A 78 9.87 23.74 4.44
N PRO A 79 10.61 24.65 5.10
CA PRO A 79 10.04 25.85 5.68
C PRO A 79 9.42 26.72 4.57
N GLY A 80 8.30 27.39 4.87
CA GLY A 80 7.57 28.24 3.92
C GLY A 80 6.50 27.53 3.09
N THR A 81 6.32 26.22 3.24
CA THR A 81 5.16 25.50 2.69
C THR A 81 4.01 25.58 3.69
N GLU A 82 3.17 26.61 3.56
CA GLU A 82 2.06 26.92 4.47
C GLU A 82 0.71 27.01 3.75
N GLY A 83 -0.37 26.99 4.53
CA GLY A 83 -1.73 27.19 4.05
C GLY A 83 -2.21 26.11 3.07
N PRO A 84 -3.11 26.45 2.13
CA PRO A 84 -3.82 25.48 1.27
C PRO A 84 -2.89 24.57 0.44
N THR A 85 -1.67 25.02 0.13
CA THR A 85 -0.69 24.21 -0.60
C THR A 85 -0.17 23.06 0.27
N ARG A 86 0.10 23.33 1.55
CA ARG A 86 0.53 22.31 2.51
C ARG A 86 -0.57 21.26 2.70
N ASP A 87 -1.83 21.70 2.80
CA ASP A 87 -2.97 20.79 2.96
C ASP A 87 -3.13 19.86 1.76
N ARG A 88 -2.99 20.39 0.53
CA ARG A 88 -3.03 19.58 -0.70
C ARG A 88 -1.88 18.58 -0.78
N LEU A 89 -0.67 18.99 -0.37
CA LEU A 89 0.49 18.10 -0.33
C LEU A 89 0.30 16.98 0.71
N LEU A 90 -0.23 17.29 1.89
CA LEU A 90 -0.55 16.30 2.93
C LEU A 90 -1.64 15.33 2.44
N ALA A 91 -2.72 15.83 1.85
CA ALA A 91 -3.78 15.01 1.31
C ALA A 91 -3.23 14.04 0.24
N ARG A 92 -2.39 14.54 -0.67
CA ARG A 92 -1.77 13.73 -1.70
C ARG A 92 -0.79 12.70 -1.11
N TYR A 93 0.01 13.10 -0.13
CA TYR A 93 0.91 12.19 0.57
C TYR A 93 0.15 11.02 1.22
N HIS A 94 -0.92 11.33 1.95
CA HIS A 94 -1.75 10.31 2.59
C HIS A 94 -2.41 9.38 1.59
N GLU A 95 -2.92 9.90 0.48
CA GLU A 95 -3.51 9.10 -0.60
C GLU A 95 -2.49 8.11 -1.19
N LEU A 96 -1.29 8.60 -1.57
CA LEU A 96 -0.23 7.75 -2.10
C LEU A 96 0.22 6.70 -1.09
N ASN A 97 0.38 7.10 0.18
CA ASN A 97 0.86 6.22 1.23
C ASN A 97 -0.16 5.12 1.54
N GLN A 98 -1.45 5.47 1.63
CA GLN A 98 -2.51 4.50 1.85
C GLN A 98 -2.66 3.53 0.68
N SER A 99 -2.48 4.00 -0.56
CA SER A 99 -2.46 3.11 -1.73
C SER A 99 -1.28 2.16 -1.72
N PHE A 100 -0.09 2.64 -1.30
CA PHE A 100 1.10 1.81 -1.16
C PHE A 100 0.91 0.72 -0.11
N GLU A 101 0.50 1.09 1.11
CA GLU A 101 0.31 0.14 2.21
C GLU A 101 -0.72 -0.93 1.86
N ARG A 102 -1.89 -0.55 1.34
CA ARG A 102 -2.92 -1.51 0.91
C ARG A 102 -2.41 -2.45 -0.19
N GLY A 103 -1.60 -1.94 -1.11
CA GLY A 103 -1.01 -2.75 -2.17
C GLY A 103 0.03 -3.74 -1.67
N VAL A 104 0.80 -3.37 -0.64
CA VAL A 104 1.75 -4.29 0.01
C VAL A 104 1.00 -5.34 0.83
N GLU A 105 0.00 -4.96 1.62
CA GLU A 105 -0.86 -5.90 2.37
C GLU A 105 -1.53 -6.92 1.44
N TYR A 106 -2.00 -6.47 0.27
CA TYR A 106 -2.50 -7.35 -0.77
C TYR A 106 -1.47 -8.39 -1.22
N LEU A 107 -0.23 -7.96 -1.50
CA LEU A 107 0.85 -8.85 -1.94
C LEU A 107 1.25 -9.83 -0.83
N GLU A 108 1.33 -9.38 0.42
CA GLU A 108 1.63 -10.25 1.56
C GLU A 108 0.55 -11.31 1.75
N ARG A 109 -0.73 -10.93 1.70
CA ARG A 109 -1.84 -11.88 1.76
C ARG A 109 -1.79 -12.88 0.61
N LEU A 110 -1.54 -12.41 -0.62
CA LEU A 110 -1.38 -13.32 -1.76
C LEU A 110 -0.21 -14.29 -1.56
N GLY A 111 0.93 -13.81 -1.02
CA GLY A 111 2.07 -14.64 -0.66
C GLY A 111 1.68 -15.76 0.33
N ALA A 112 0.94 -15.40 1.38
CA ALA A 112 0.43 -16.35 2.36
C ALA A 112 -0.58 -17.34 1.77
N GLU A 113 -1.49 -16.89 0.90
CA GLU A 113 -2.46 -17.77 0.26
C GLU A 113 -1.82 -18.75 -0.73
N LEU A 114 -0.74 -18.36 -1.41
CA LEU A 114 0.01 -19.25 -2.29
C LEU A 114 0.60 -20.45 -1.53
N VAL A 115 0.91 -20.31 -0.24
CA VAL A 115 1.35 -21.43 0.62
C VAL A 115 0.25 -22.48 0.78
N LEU A 116 -1.01 -22.06 0.73
CA LEU A 116 -2.18 -22.91 0.97
C LEU A 116 -2.71 -23.58 -0.30
N VAL A 117 -2.20 -23.22 -1.48
CA VAL A 117 -2.67 -23.75 -2.75
C VAL A 117 -2.34 -25.25 -2.85
N LEU A 118 -3.40 -26.07 -2.99
CA LEU A 118 -3.29 -27.49 -3.26
C LEU A 118 -3.79 -27.79 -4.68
N GLY A 119 -2.95 -28.42 -5.51
CA GLY A 119 -3.33 -28.79 -6.87
C GLY A 119 -3.49 -27.59 -7.81
N ILE A 120 -4.66 -27.47 -8.44
CA ILE A 120 -4.94 -26.48 -9.50
C ILE A 120 -5.77 -25.29 -9.02
N GLU A 121 -6.01 -25.18 -7.73
CA GLU A 121 -6.77 -24.07 -7.16
C GLU A 121 -6.05 -22.73 -7.35
N GLU A 122 -6.83 -21.66 -7.49
CA GLU A 122 -6.31 -20.30 -7.51
C GLU A 122 -6.51 -19.66 -6.13
N PRO A 123 -5.50 -18.97 -5.58
CA PRO A 123 -5.66 -18.25 -4.32
C PRO A 123 -6.69 -17.13 -4.49
N PRO A 124 -7.64 -16.97 -3.54
CA PRO A 124 -8.70 -15.97 -3.59
C PRO A 124 -8.22 -14.54 -3.90
N ALA A 125 -7.07 -14.13 -3.38
CA ALA A 125 -6.48 -12.82 -3.63
C ALA A 125 -6.17 -12.55 -5.12
N LEU A 126 -6.01 -13.56 -5.97
CA LEU A 126 -5.84 -13.31 -7.41
C LEU A 126 -7.09 -12.71 -8.05
N ALA A 127 -8.28 -13.05 -7.56
CA ALA A 127 -9.53 -12.49 -8.07
C ALA A 127 -9.65 -10.98 -7.80
N GLU A 128 -8.93 -10.47 -6.80
CA GLU A 128 -8.93 -9.06 -6.42
C GLU A 128 -7.92 -8.22 -7.22
N LEU A 129 -6.96 -8.85 -7.91
CA LEU A 129 -5.91 -8.14 -8.65
C LEU A 129 -6.44 -7.05 -9.60
N PRO A 130 -7.52 -7.26 -10.39
CA PRO A 130 -8.05 -6.22 -11.27
C PRO A 130 -8.45 -4.94 -10.53
N LEU A 131 -9.00 -5.05 -9.31
CA LEU A 131 -9.35 -3.91 -8.49
C LEU A 131 -8.10 -3.13 -8.08
N PHE A 132 -7.09 -3.81 -7.54
CA PHE A 132 -5.83 -3.18 -7.14
C PHE A 132 -5.10 -2.50 -8.31
N LEU A 133 -5.15 -3.08 -9.51
CA LEU A 133 -4.61 -2.46 -10.72
C LEU A 133 -5.33 -1.15 -11.08
N ILE A 134 -6.67 -1.12 -10.96
CA ILE A 134 -7.46 0.10 -11.21
C ILE A 134 -7.11 1.17 -10.18
N GLU A 135 -7.13 0.83 -8.89
CA GLU A 135 -6.82 1.77 -7.82
C GLU A 135 -5.42 2.36 -7.96
N LEU A 136 -4.41 1.52 -8.21
CA LEU A 136 -3.03 1.98 -8.39
C LEU A 136 -2.90 2.90 -9.62
N ARG A 137 -3.61 2.59 -10.72
CA ARG A 137 -3.61 3.44 -11.92
C ARG A 137 -4.21 4.81 -11.63
N GLU A 138 -5.34 4.88 -10.92
CA GLU A 138 -5.99 6.15 -10.56
C GLU A 138 -5.10 6.99 -9.65
N VAL A 139 -4.41 6.36 -8.71
CA VAL A 139 -3.46 7.02 -7.83
C VAL A 139 -2.24 7.50 -8.61
N LEU A 140 -1.69 6.71 -9.54
CA LEU A 140 -0.54 7.11 -10.36
C LEU A 140 -0.90 8.20 -11.38
N HIS A 141 -2.13 8.18 -11.90
CA HIS A 141 -2.62 9.05 -12.96
C HIS A 141 -4.02 9.57 -12.61
N PRO A 142 -4.13 10.54 -11.68
CA PRO A 142 -5.42 11.06 -11.29
C PRO A 142 -6.13 11.70 -12.50
N PRO A 143 -7.43 11.42 -12.72
CA PRO A 143 -8.16 11.98 -13.84
C PRO A 143 -8.16 13.52 -13.76
N ALA A 144 -8.06 14.18 -14.91
CA ALA A 144 -7.94 15.65 -14.99
C ALA A 144 -9.09 16.41 -14.29
N THR A 145 -10.23 15.76 -14.09
CA THR A 145 -11.41 16.28 -13.40
C THR A 145 -11.29 16.32 -11.87
N ALA A 146 -10.32 15.63 -11.26
CA ALA A 146 -10.06 15.66 -9.82
C ALA A 146 -9.31 16.93 -9.35
N ARG A 147 -9.12 17.93 -10.24
CA ARG A 147 -8.45 19.22 -9.97
C ARG A 147 -9.39 20.39 -9.69
N ARG A 148 -10.65 20.14 -9.28
CA ARG A 148 -11.60 21.21 -8.94
C ARG A 148 -11.65 21.45 -7.44
#